data_AF-A0A7J8YHK2-F1
#
_entry.id   AF-A0A7J8YHK2-F1
#
_cell.length_a   1.000
_cell.length_b   1.000
_cell.length_c   1.000
_cell.angle_alpha   90.00
_cell.angle_beta   90.00
_cell.angle_gamma   90.00
#
_symmetry.space_group_name_H-M   'P 1'
#
loop_
_entity.id
_entity.type
_entity.pdbx_description
1 polymer ?
#
loop_
_entity_poly.entity_id
_entity_poly.type
_entity_poly.pdbx_seq_one_letter_code
_entity_poly.pdbx_strand_id
1 'polypeptide(L)'
;MATTTATCFHLQNIPSSPWVNNTSRITTYKAMDGSLRASNPQTQTFIKPVKCSSSSGNEIGIADFIGGDLLKFDLGQWLSDVEQHKALAIYTPHEGGYEGRYFTRLRHQGYYFLDLTARGLGDPETTLTKIHPVCPPHVGKQPIARWYFPPEVDYRLQALPPNAKGLIVWVIEAK
;
A
#
# COMPACT_ATOMS: atom_id res chain seq x y z
N MET A 1 46.92 0.42 -37.13
CA MET A 1 46.93 -1.05 -37.30
C MET A 1 47.61 -1.68 -36.09
N ALA A 2 46.84 -2.33 -35.22
CA ALA A 2 47.24 -3.44 -34.36
C ALA A 2 45.98 -3.91 -33.62
N THR A 3 45.45 -5.04 -34.09
CA THR A 3 44.28 -5.73 -33.56
C THR A 3 44.77 -6.65 -32.44
N THR A 4 44.11 -6.66 -31.27
CA THR A 4 44.36 -7.70 -30.26
C THR A 4 43.02 -8.24 -29.77
N THR A 5 42.73 -9.44 -30.25
CA THR A 5 41.64 -10.32 -29.84
C THR A 5 42.05 -11.10 -28.59
N ALA A 6 41.19 -11.17 -27.57
CA ALA A 6 41.32 -12.13 -26.48
C ALA A 6 40.03 -12.96 -26.39
N THR A 7 40.22 -14.27 -26.29
CA THR A 7 39.21 -15.33 -26.43
C THR A 7 38.51 -15.71 -25.12
N CYS A 8 37.26 -16.11 -25.31
CA CYS A 8 36.24 -16.69 -24.44
C CYS A 8 36.70 -17.82 -23.50
N PHE A 9 36.12 -17.87 -22.29
CA PHE A 9 35.80 -19.12 -21.59
C PHE A 9 34.34 -19.13 -21.14
N HIS A 10 33.79 -20.34 -21.25
CA HIS A 10 32.40 -20.72 -21.37
C HIS A 10 31.84 -21.12 -19.98
N LEU A 11 30.69 -20.57 -19.58
CA LEU A 11 29.86 -21.13 -18.50
C LEU A 11 28.44 -21.25 -19.02
N GLN A 12 27.96 -22.49 -19.00
CA GLN A 12 26.82 -22.98 -19.75
C GLN A 12 25.48 -22.66 -19.06
N ASN A 13 24.48 -22.44 -19.93
CA ASN A 13 23.06 -22.28 -19.66
C ASN A 13 22.46 -23.32 -18.70
N ILE A 14 21.55 -22.86 -17.83
CA ILE A 14 20.47 -23.68 -17.27
C ILE A 14 19.13 -23.06 -17.70
N PRO A 15 18.22 -23.84 -18.34
CA PRO A 15 17.01 -23.30 -18.98
C PRO A 15 15.84 -23.11 -18.02
N SER A 16 15.04 -22.08 -18.31
CA SER A 16 13.71 -21.81 -17.79
C SER A 16 12.64 -22.77 -18.33
N SER A 17 11.66 -23.16 -17.50
CA SER A 17 10.28 -23.52 -17.89
C SER A 17 9.46 -23.94 -16.65
N PRO A 18 8.12 -24.12 -16.73
CA PRO A 18 7.10 -23.23 -17.27
C PRO A 18 5.93 -23.02 -16.28
N TRP A 19 5.05 -22.07 -16.60
CA TRP A 19 3.71 -21.96 -16.00
C TRP A 19 2.92 -23.27 -16.16
N VAL A 20 2.27 -23.72 -15.08
CA VAL A 20 1.21 -24.74 -15.12
C VAL A 20 0.00 -24.23 -14.35
N ASN A 21 -1.09 -24.04 -15.07
CA ASN A 21 -2.44 -23.82 -14.56
C ASN A 21 -2.92 -25.09 -13.85
N ASN A 22 -3.58 -24.99 -12.68
CA ASN A 22 -4.44 -26.07 -12.23
C ASN A 22 -5.74 -25.57 -11.58
N THR A 23 -6.75 -25.63 -12.44
CA THR A 23 -8.17 -25.85 -12.24
C THR A 23 -8.54 -26.56 -10.92
N SER A 24 -9.61 -26.04 -10.31
CA SER A 24 -10.44 -26.58 -9.24
C SER A 24 -10.42 -28.10 -9.06
N ARG A 25 -10.09 -28.56 -7.84
CA ARG A 25 -10.52 -29.85 -7.30
C ARG A 25 -11.28 -29.65 -6.00
N ILE A 26 -12.58 -29.88 -6.08
CA ILE A 26 -13.44 -30.20 -4.96
C ILE A 26 -13.02 -31.60 -4.48
N THR A 27 -12.34 -31.68 -3.34
CA THR A 27 -12.08 -32.96 -2.67
C THR A 27 -13.13 -33.14 -1.58
N THR A 28 -14.13 -33.95 -1.91
CA THR A 28 -15.04 -34.57 -0.95
C THR A 28 -14.23 -35.52 -0.05
N TYR A 29 -14.05 -35.17 1.22
CA TYR A 29 -13.49 -36.08 2.21
C TYR A 29 -14.62 -37.04 2.64
N LYS A 30 -14.51 -38.30 2.23
CA LYS A 30 -15.33 -39.40 2.77
C LYS A 30 -14.95 -39.60 4.23
N ALA A 31 -15.96 -39.59 5.10
CA ALA A 31 -15.83 -39.96 6.50
C ALA A 31 -15.28 -41.38 6.63
N MET A 32 -14.20 -41.56 7.39
CA MET A 32 -13.78 -42.86 7.89
C MET A 32 -14.34 -43.04 9.30
N ASP A 33 -15.24 -44.01 9.41
CA ASP A 33 -15.66 -44.69 10.64
C ASP A 33 -14.43 -45.34 11.30
N GLY A 34 -14.22 -45.02 12.58
CA GLY A 34 -13.19 -45.60 13.41
C GLY A 34 -13.55 -45.40 14.89
N SER A 35 -14.16 -46.43 15.46
CA SER A 35 -14.70 -46.45 16.82
C SER A 35 -13.62 -46.79 17.88
N LEU A 36 -13.66 -46.03 18.98
CA LEU A 36 -13.23 -46.30 20.37
C LEU A 36 -11.73 -46.30 20.75
N ARG A 37 -11.36 -45.28 21.54
CA ARG A 37 -10.73 -45.46 22.87
C ARG A 37 -10.99 -44.23 23.75
N ALA A 38 -11.44 -44.48 24.98
CA ALA A 38 -11.79 -43.48 25.98
C ALA A 38 -10.56 -42.95 26.73
N SER A 39 -10.47 -41.63 26.90
CA SER A 39 -9.64 -41.00 27.94
C SER A 39 -10.13 -39.59 28.30
N ASN A 40 -10.61 -39.45 29.54
CA ASN A 40 -10.69 -38.26 30.42
C ASN A 40 -11.52 -37.02 29.99
N PRO A 41 -12.48 -36.52 30.82
CA PRO A 41 -13.31 -35.38 30.45
C PRO A 41 -12.60 -34.08 30.84
N GLN A 42 -11.88 -33.48 29.90
CA GLN A 42 -11.55 -32.07 29.99
C GLN A 42 -12.64 -31.31 29.23
N THR A 43 -13.43 -30.55 30.01
CA THR A 43 -14.41 -29.55 29.64
C THR A 43 -14.14 -28.94 28.26
N GLN A 44 -14.77 -29.50 27.22
CA GLN A 44 -14.90 -28.82 25.95
C GLN A 44 -15.93 -27.73 26.17
N THR A 45 -15.49 -26.48 26.25
CA THR A 45 -16.36 -25.33 26.09
C THR A 45 -16.94 -25.42 24.69
N PHE A 46 -18.13 -26.04 24.60
CA PHE A 46 -18.91 -26.06 23.39
C PHE A 46 -19.31 -24.61 23.11
N ILE A 47 -18.52 -23.94 22.26
CA ILE A 47 -18.93 -22.67 21.67
C ILE A 47 -20.17 -23.02 20.86
N LYS A 48 -21.34 -22.79 21.45
CA LYS A 48 -22.60 -22.89 20.73
C LYS A 48 -22.48 -21.89 19.59
N PRO A 49 -22.57 -22.31 18.31
CA PRO A 49 -22.78 -21.33 17.26
C PRO A 49 -24.12 -20.67 17.59
N VAL A 50 -24.10 -19.36 17.85
CA VAL A 50 -25.31 -18.57 18.01
C VAL A 50 -26.02 -18.62 16.67
N LYS A 51 -27.04 -19.48 16.58
CA LYS A 51 -27.94 -19.50 15.44
C LYS A 51 -28.84 -18.29 15.60
N CYS A 52 -28.56 -17.24 14.83
CA CYS A 52 -29.41 -16.07 14.75
C CYS A 52 -30.77 -16.51 14.17
N SER A 53 -31.75 -16.71 15.04
CA SER A 53 -33.14 -16.92 14.65
C SER A 53 -33.72 -15.58 14.24
N SER A 54 -34.16 -15.51 12.99
CA SER A 54 -34.88 -14.41 12.36
C SER A 54 -36.18 -14.11 13.12
N SER A 55 -36.19 -13.02 13.87
CA SER A 55 -37.43 -12.36 14.29
C SER A 55 -37.16 -10.88 14.50
N SER A 56 -37.84 -10.07 13.68
CA SER A 56 -37.94 -8.60 13.70
C SER A 56 -36.64 -7.80 13.47
N GLY A 57 -36.49 -7.30 12.22
CA GLY A 57 -35.88 -6.00 11.90
C GLY A 57 -34.40 -5.81 12.25
N ASN A 58 -33.55 -5.79 11.22
CA ASN A 58 -32.09 -5.67 11.21
C ASN A 58 -31.36 -7.00 11.45
N GLU A 59 -31.21 -7.75 10.36
CA GLU A 59 -30.19 -8.76 10.21
C GLU A 59 -28.81 -8.11 10.40
N ILE A 60 -28.10 -8.48 11.47
CA ILE A 60 -26.70 -8.06 11.66
C ILE A 60 -25.89 -8.79 10.58
N GLY A 61 -25.59 -8.08 9.50
CA GLY A 61 -24.87 -8.63 8.36
C GLY A 61 -23.40 -8.86 8.71
N ILE A 62 -22.72 -9.73 7.96
CA ILE A 62 -21.25 -9.78 7.96
C ILE A 62 -20.63 -8.39 7.72
N ALA A 63 -21.35 -7.51 7.00
CA ALA A 63 -21.00 -6.12 6.79
C ALA A 63 -20.89 -5.29 8.09
N ASP A 64 -21.70 -5.61 9.11
CA ASP A 64 -21.66 -4.94 10.41
C ASP A 64 -20.45 -5.41 11.23
N PHE A 65 -20.04 -6.68 11.07
CA PHE A 65 -18.83 -7.25 11.68
C PHE A 65 -17.53 -6.82 10.99
N ILE A 66 -17.58 -6.41 9.73
CA ILE A 66 -16.44 -5.83 8.99
C ILE A 66 -16.22 -4.35 9.40
N GLY A 67 -17.07 -3.81 10.28
CA GLY A 67 -17.09 -2.40 10.61
C GLY A 67 -17.71 -1.65 9.44
N GLY A 68 -19.01 -1.37 9.55
CA GLY A 68 -19.72 -0.42 8.71
C GLY A 68 -19.14 0.98 8.91
N ASP A 69 -17.96 1.21 8.35
CA ASP A 69 -17.29 2.50 8.36
C ASP A 69 -18.10 3.48 7.51
N LEU A 70 -18.46 4.62 8.11
CA LEU A 70 -19.26 5.67 7.47
C LEU A 70 -18.59 6.25 6.21
N LEU A 71 -17.28 6.03 6.06
CA LEU A 71 -16.49 6.44 4.88
C LEU A 71 -16.81 5.67 3.60
N LYS A 72 -17.50 4.52 3.68
CA LYS A 72 -17.81 3.72 2.48
C LYS A 72 -18.62 4.50 1.44
N PHE A 73 -19.48 5.43 1.89
CA PHE A 73 -20.27 6.29 1.00
C PHE A 73 -19.43 7.41 0.35
N ASP A 74 -18.41 7.90 1.05
CA ASP A 74 -17.57 9.02 0.60
C ASP A 74 -16.48 8.58 -0.40
N LEU A 75 -15.99 7.34 -0.28
CA LEU A 75 -14.96 6.76 -1.16
C LEU A 75 -15.35 6.71 -2.65
N GLY A 76 -16.65 6.76 -2.97
CA GLY A 76 -17.14 6.80 -4.36
C GLY A 76 -16.95 8.16 -5.03
N GLN A 77 -17.15 9.25 -4.28
CA GLN A 77 -17.00 10.64 -4.76
C GLN A 77 -15.54 11.10 -4.72
N TRP A 78 -14.74 10.50 -3.82
CA TRP A 78 -13.32 10.82 -3.66
C TRP A 78 -12.51 10.89 -4.97
N LEU A 79 -12.69 9.92 -5.88
CA LEU A 79 -11.92 9.90 -7.13
C LEU A 79 -12.33 11.00 -8.11
N SER A 80 -13.62 11.29 -8.22
CA SER A 80 -14.09 12.41 -9.05
C SER A 80 -13.59 13.73 -8.51
N ASP A 81 -13.57 13.89 -7.18
CA ASP A 81 -13.17 15.14 -6.54
C ASP A 81 -11.67 15.40 -6.72
N VAL A 82 -10.83 14.35 -6.63
CA VAL A 82 -9.39 14.45 -6.89
C VAL A 82 -9.13 14.91 -8.32
N GLU A 83 -9.87 14.38 -9.30
CA GLU A 83 -9.69 14.73 -10.70
C GLU A 83 -10.22 16.13 -11.04
N GLN A 84 -11.35 16.51 -10.45
CA GLN A 84 -12.00 17.80 -10.68
C GLN A 84 -11.25 18.95 -9.98
N HIS A 85 -10.92 18.78 -8.70
CA HIS A 85 -10.35 19.84 -7.88
C HIS A 85 -8.82 19.85 -7.85
N LYS A 86 -8.16 18.71 -8.12
CA LYS A 86 -6.68 18.50 -8.13
C LYS A 86 -5.95 18.79 -6.81
N ALA A 87 -6.53 19.59 -5.93
CA ALA A 87 -6.05 19.89 -4.59
C ALA A 87 -7.22 19.69 -3.62
N LEU A 88 -7.02 18.80 -2.65
CA LEU A 88 -8.00 18.48 -1.63
C LEU A 88 -7.37 18.62 -0.25
N ALA A 89 -8.16 19.08 0.70
CA ALA A 89 -7.83 19.03 2.11
C ALA A 89 -8.68 17.94 2.76
N ILE A 90 -8.05 17.08 3.54
CA ILE A 90 -8.72 15.99 4.25
C ILE A 90 -8.68 16.33 5.73
N TYR A 91 -9.85 16.30 6.37
CA TYR A 91 -9.94 16.37 7.82
C TYR A 91 -10.08 14.95 8.35
N THR A 92 -8.98 14.38 8.83
CA THR A 92 -9.01 13.08 9.50
C THR A 92 -9.19 13.25 11.00
N PRO A 93 -9.90 12.31 11.65
CA PRO A 93 -10.03 12.34 13.09
C PRO A 93 -8.68 11.91 13.71
N HIS A 94 -8.40 12.38 14.92
CA HIS A 94 -7.05 12.33 15.50
C HIS A 94 -6.57 10.91 15.87
N GLU A 95 -7.46 9.91 15.82
CA GLU A 95 -7.13 8.50 16.03
C GLU A 95 -6.24 7.95 14.89
N GLY A 96 -6.28 8.59 13.72
CA GLY A 96 -5.52 8.18 12.54
C GLY A 96 -6.10 6.94 11.85
N GLY A 97 -5.51 6.58 10.71
CA GLY A 97 -5.85 5.35 9.97
C GLY A 97 -6.97 5.51 8.94
N TYR A 98 -7.81 6.53 9.07
CA TYR A 98 -8.83 6.83 8.07
C TYR A 98 -8.24 7.37 6.76
N GLU A 99 -7.14 8.15 6.83
CA GLU A 99 -6.43 8.62 5.61
C GLU A 99 -5.98 7.47 4.70
N GLY A 100 -5.59 6.34 5.31
CA GLY A 100 -5.07 5.17 4.60
C GLY A 100 -6.07 4.57 3.61
N ARG A 101 -7.38 4.76 3.84
CA ARG A 101 -8.43 4.24 2.94
C ARG A 101 -8.45 5.01 1.62
N TYR A 102 -8.44 6.34 1.68
CA TYR A 102 -8.36 7.20 0.50
C TYR A 102 -7.03 7.00 -0.25
N PHE A 103 -5.93 6.91 0.50
CA PHE A 103 -4.61 6.64 -0.04
C PHE A 103 -4.55 5.32 -0.82
N THR A 104 -5.01 4.23 -0.19
CA THR A 104 -5.01 2.89 -0.81
C THR A 104 -5.88 2.86 -2.06
N ARG A 105 -7.05 3.51 -2.02
CA ARG A 105 -7.96 3.58 -3.17
C ARG A 105 -7.30 4.25 -4.37
N LEU A 106 -6.63 5.37 -4.18
CA LEU A 106 -5.89 6.09 -5.22
C LEU A 106 -4.70 5.27 -5.75
N ARG A 107 -3.98 4.56 -4.86
CA ARG A 107 -2.88 3.67 -5.26
C ARG A 107 -3.36 2.56 -6.19
N HIS A 108 -4.53 1.97 -5.90
CA HIS A 108 -5.14 0.98 -6.78
C HIS A 108 -5.55 1.53 -8.16
N GLN A 109 -5.80 2.84 -8.27
CA GLN A 109 -6.10 3.50 -9.55
C GLN A 109 -4.83 3.85 -10.37
N GLY A 110 -3.65 3.48 -9.88
CA GLY A 110 -2.39 3.71 -10.58
C GLY A 110 -1.79 5.10 -10.38
N TYR A 111 -2.20 5.82 -9.32
CA TYR A 111 -1.52 7.02 -8.87
C TYR A 111 -0.27 6.65 -8.07
N TYR A 112 0.80 7.41 -8.30
CA TYR A 112 2.02 7.35 -7.50
C TYR A 112 2.01 8.45 -6.45
N PHE A 113 2.70 8.19 -5.34
CA PHE A 113 2.68 9.08 -4.18
C PHE A 113 4.06 9.64 -3.88
N LEU A 114 4.05 10.93 -3.54
CA LEU A 114 5.14 11.64 -2.89
C LEU A 114 4.67 11.98 -1.47
N ASP A 115 5.05 11.13 -0.51
CA ASP A 115 4.71 11.32 0.90
C ASP A 115 5.64 12.37 1.52
N LEU A 116 5.06 13.44 2.07
CA LEU A 116 5.78 14.56 2.66
C LEU A 116 5.16 14.96 4.00
N THR A 117 5.98 15.42 4.94
CA THR A 117 5.53 16.00 6.20
C THR A 117 5.55 17.53 6.10
N ALA A 118 4.43 18.19 6.43
CA ALA A 118 4.34 19.64 6.38
C ALA A 118 5.36 20.33 7.31
N ARG A 119 5.65 19.73 8.47
CA ARG A 119 6.61 20.27 9.45
C ARG A 119 8.06 20.25 8.97
N GLY A 120 8.41 19.29 8.10
CA GLY A 120 9.74 19.18 7.50
C GLY A 120 9.86 19.90 6.17
N LEU A 121 8.73 20.31 5.59
CA LEU A 121 8.66 21.06 4.34
C LEU A 121 8.94 22.53 4.66
N GLY A 122 10.06 23.06 4.18
CA GLY A 122 10.41 24.46 4.32
C GLY A 122 9.51 25.33 3.45
N ASP A 123 10.10 26.12 2.56
CA ASP A 123 9.31 26.79 1.53
C ASP A 123 8.88 25.76 0.45
N PRO A 124 7.58 25.56 0.21
CA PRO A 124 7.09 24.53 -0.72
C PRO A 124 7.51 24.80 -2.16
N GLU A 125 7.61 26.07 -2.57
CA GLU A 125 8.00 26.42 -3.94
C GLU A 125 9.45 25.97 -4.20
N THR A 126 10.37 26.36 -3.33
CA THR A 126 11.79 25.98 -3.46
C THR A 126 12.02 24.49 -3.28
N THR A 127 11.31 23.83 -2.36
CA THR A 127 11.54 22.41 -2.07
C THR A 127 10.99 21.49 -3.16
N LEU A 128 9.82 21.78 -3.72
CA LEU A 128 9.13 20.89 -4.67
C LEU A 128 9.57 21.08 -6.12
N THR A 129 9.81 22.33 -6.54
CA THR A 129 9.97 22.69 -7.96
C THR A 129 11.38 23.16 -8.30
N LYS A 130 12.18 23.57 -7.32
CA LYS A 130 13.53 24.11 -7.56
C LYS A 130 14.58 23.18 -6.96
N ILE A 131 15.80 23.37 -7.46
CA ILE A 131 16.99 22.79 -6.83
C ILE A 131 17.23 23.58 -5.55
N HIS A 132 17.16 22.91 -4.39
CA HIS A 132 17.33 23.56 -3.11
C HIS A 132 18.57 23.02 -2.37
N PRO A 133 19.34 23.89 -1.70
CA PRO A 133 20.47 23.48 -0.90
C PRO A 133 20.03 22.96 0.48
N VAL A 134 20.49 21.78 0.86
CA VAL A 134 20.33 21.21 2.19
C VAL A 134 21.69 21.11 2.87
N CYS A 135 21.77 21.60 4.10
CA CYS A 135 22.96 21.48 4.92
C CYS A 135 22.86 20.19 5.76
N PRO A 136 23.74 19.19 5.54
CA PRO A 136 23.79 18.02 6.41
C PRO A 136 24.25 18.41 7.83
N PRO A 137 23.91 17.61 8.84
CA PRO A 137 24.32 17.87 10.22
C PRO A 137 25.84 17.73 10.37
N HIS A 138 26.54 18.85 10.59
CA HIS A 138 28.00 18.89 10.63
C HIS A 138 28.61 18.57 12.03
N VAL A 139 27.79 18.58 13.09
CA VAL A 139 28.12 18.21 14.50
C VAL A 139 29.46 18.78 15.02
N GLY A 140 29.91 19.91 14.46
CA GLY A 140 31.19 20.54 14.77
C GLY A 140 32.46 19.80 14.30
N LYS A 141 32.35 18.62 13.67
CA LYS A 141 33.50 17.82 13.21
C LYS A 141 33.76 17.92 11.71
N GLN A 142 32.74 18.29 10.95
CA GLN A 142 32.80 18.39 9.50
C GLN A 142 32.72 19.86 9.05
N PRO A 143 33.35 20.21 7.92
CA PRO A 143 33.15 21.51 7.30
C PRO A 143 31.68 21.68 6.87
N ILE A 144 31.22 22.93 6.79
CA ILE A 144 29.86 23.23 6.35
C ILE A 144 29.73 22.87 4.87
N ALA A 145 29.17 21.69 4.61
CA ALA A 145 28.82 21.23 3.28
C ALA A 145 27.41 21.67 2.91
N ARG A 146 27.14 21.74 1.60
CA ARG A 146 25.83 22.05 1.05
C ARG A 146 25.54 21.08 -0.08
N TRP A 147 24.49 20.28 0.07
CA TRP A 147 24.06 19.32 -0.94
C TRP A 147 22.89 19.91 -1.70
N TYR A 148 22.94 19.88 -3.02
CA TYR A 148 21.87 20.38 -3.86
C TYR A 148 20.95 19.23 -4.21
N PHE A 149 19.74 19.27 -3.66
CA PHE A 149 18.73 18.28 -3.95
C PHE A 149 18.01 18.65 -5.25
N PRO A 150 17.73 17.68 -6.14
CA PRO A 150 16.94 17.92 -7.33
C PRO A 150 15.49 18.31 -6.96
N PRO A 151 14.73 18.90 -7.90
CA PRO A 151 13.32 19.20 -7.68
C PRO A 151 12.52 17.90 -7.48
N GLU A 152 11.90 17.74 -6.31
CA GLU A 152 11.25 16.49 -5.91
C GLU A 152 10.08 16.09 -6.83
N VAL A 153 9.27 17.05 -7.26
CA VAL A 153 8.10 16.77 -8.12
C VAL A 153 8.55 16.45 -9.53
N ASP A 154 9.35 17.34 -10.14
CA ASP A 154 9.76 17.19 -11.54
C ASP A 154 10.62 15.96 -11.78
N TYR A 155 11.54 15.66 -10.85
CA TYR A 155 12.37 14.46 -10.93
C TYR A 155 11.52 13.19 -10.87
N ARG A 156 10.52 13.15 -9.98
CA ARG A 156 9.62 11.99 -9.87
C ARG A 156 8.70 11.86 -11.06
N LEU A 157 8.19 12.97 -11.61
CA LEU A 157 7.39 12.96 -12.82
C LEU A 157 8.15 12.38 -14.02
N GLN A 158 9.45 12.70 -14.14
CA GLN A 158 10.32 12.12 -15.18
C GLN A 158 10.60 10.63 -14.96
N ALA A 159 10.64 10.19 -13.70
CA ALA A 159 10.86 8.79 -13.33
C ALA A 159 9.57 7.94 -13.31
N LEU A 160 8.40 8.54 -13.57
CA LEU A 160 7.14 7.79 -13.61
C LEU A 160 7.11 6.82 -14.78
N PRO A 161 6.54 5.61 -14.60
CA PRO A 161 6.32 4.73 -15.73
C PRO A 161 5.19 5.29 -16.61
N PRO A 162 5.23 5.07 -17.93
CA PRO A 162 4.30 5.70 -18.88
C PRO A 162 2.85 5.25 -18.73
N ASN A 163 2.59 4.18 -17.97
CA ASN A 163 1.26 3.67 -17.65
C ASN A 163 0.66 4.27 -16.37
N ALA A 164 1.41 5.10 -15.63
CA ALA A 164 0.92 5.74 -14.43
C ALA A 164 -0.09 6.85 -14.78
N LYS A 165 -1.10 7.03 -13.92
CA LYS A 165 -2.10 8.09 -14.11
C LYS A 165 -1.57 9.47 -13.72
N GLY A 166 -0.70 9.54 -12.71
CA GLY A 166 -0.08 10.76 -12.25
C GLY A 166 0.62 10.62 -10.90
N LEU A 167 1.24 11.71 -10.45
CA LEU A 167 1.84 11.85 -9.12
C LEU A 167 0.91 12.66 -8.21
N ILE A 168 0.69 12.18 -7.00
CA ILE A 168 -0.03 12.87 -5.94
C ILE A 168 0.97 13.25 -4.85
N VAL A 169 0.97 14.53 -4.48
CA VAL A 169 1.73 15.02 -3.34
C VAL A 169 0.87 14.84 -2.09
N TRP A 170 1.26 13.92 -1.21
CA TRP A 170 0.52 13.58 -0.01
C TRP A 170 1.18 14.21 1.20
N VAL A 171 0.61 15.33 1.67
CA VAL A 171 1.16 16.11 2.78
C VAL A 171 0.46 15.73 4.07
N ILE A 172 1.22 15.18 5.03
CA ILE A 172 0.73 14.86 6.37
C ILE A 172 1.18 15.91 7.40
N GLU A 173 0.49 15.95 8.54
CA GLU A 173 0.80 16.85 9.67
C GLU A 173 0.64 18.37 9.39
N ALA A 174 -0.23 18.73 8.43
CA ALA A 174 -0.52 20.13 8.06
C ALA A 174 -1.58 20.80 8.95
N LYS A 175 -1.41 20.74 10.28
CA LYS A 175 -2.33 21.33 11.26
C LYS A 175 -2.00 22.78 11.60
#